data_AF-A0A952WRX2-F1
#
_entry.id   AF-A0A952WRX2-F1
#
_cell.length_a   1.000
_cell.length_b   1.000
_cell.length_c   1.000
_cell.angle_alpha   90.00
_cell.angle_beta   90.00
_cell.angle_gamma   90.00
#
_symmetry.space_group_name_H-M   'P 1'
#
loop_
_entity.id
_entity.type
_entity.pdbx_description
1 polymer ?
#
loop_
_entity_poly.entity_id
_entity_poly.type
_entity_poly.pdbx_seq_one_letter_code
_entity_poly.pdbx_strand_id
1 'polypeptide(L)'
;MCRHLLRSAAWLMLVLALAFGGLWLASVRWWMRWEPAQGHAIMVSRGVIGLGVPVNPPGARMGNTITAANKGEPMRWRAFRTGTWFHRTHWRPLWWPTAGFSAAAGVLFVLSRRRRGPAWACAACGYDLRGLGAGAACPECGGGGAEGTQSERRATDRQGDSH
;
A
#
# COMPACT_ATOMS: atom_id res chain seq x y z
N MET A 1 -11.91 -7.19 14.83
CA MET A 1 -11.38 -6.75 13.52
C MET A 1 -10.96 -7.97 12.69
N CYS A 2 -11.63 -8.19 11.55
CA CYS A 2 -11.54 -9.43 10.77
C CYS A 2 -10.16 -9.63 10.12
N ARG A 3 -9.64 -10.87 10.13
CA ARG A 3 -8.31 -11.22 9.54
C ARG A 3 -8.22 -10.86 8.06
N HIS A 4 -9.34 -10.99 7.33
CA HIS A 4 -9.42 -10.60 5.92
C HIS A 4 -9.16 -9.11 5.72
N LEU A 5 -9.68 -8.24 6.59
CA LEU A 5 -9.47 -6.79 6.51
C LEU A 5 -7.99 -6.41 6.67
N LEU A 6 -7.28 -7.01 7.63
CA LEU A 6 -5.86 -6.75 7.84
C LEU A 6 -5.01 -7.17 6.64
N ARG A 7 -5.32 -8.32 6.04
CA ARG A 7 -4.61 -8.81 4.86
C ARG A 7 -4.89 -7.95 3.63
N SER A 8 -6.14 -7.55 3.41
CA SER A 8 -6.52 -6.63 2.33
C SER A 8 -5.85 -5.27 2.51
N ALA A 9 -5.80 -4.73 3.73
CA ALA A 9 -5.09 -3.49 4.02
C ALA A 9 -3.58 -3.59 3.76
N ALA A 10 -2.95 -4.70 4.13
CA ALA A 10 -1.53 -4.93 3.86
C ALA A 10 -1.22 -4.95 2.35
N TRP A 11 -2.06 -5.63 1.57
CA TRP A 11 -1.95 -5.64 0.11
C TRP A 11 -2.17 -4.27 -0.51
N LEU A 12 -3.18 -3.52 -0.05
CA LEU A 12 -3.42 -2.16 -0.51
C LEU A 12 -2.19 -1.27 -0.25
N MET A 13 -1.60 -1.34 0.94
CA MET A 13 -0.38 -0.59 1.28
C MET A 13 0.79 -0.99 0.39
N LEU A 14 0.95 -2.28 0.09
CA LEU A 14 1.99 -2.75 -0.82
C LEU A 14 1.78 -2.23 -2.26
N VAL A 15 0.55 -2.26 -2.77
CA VAL A 15 0.21 -1.71 -4.10
C VAL A 15 0.52 -0.22 -4.16
N LEU A 16 0.16 0.54 -3.12
CA LEU A 16 0.51 1.96 -3.03
C LEU A 16 2.03 2.17 -3.00
N ALA A 17 2.77 1.38 -2.22
CA ALA A 17 4.23 1.45 -2.20
C ALA A 17 4.84 1.21 -3.58
N LEU A 18 4.36 0.19 -4.31
CA LEU A 18 4.81 -0.13 -5.67
C LEU A 18 4.46 0.99 -6.66
N ALA A 19 3.25 1.56 -6.57
CA ALA A 19 2.83 2.67 -7.43
C ALA A 19 3.73 3.91 -7.22
N PHE A 20 4.01 4.28 -5.97
CA PHE A 20 4.93 5.39 -5.66
C PHE A 20 6.39 5.07 -6.03
N GLY A 21 6.82 3.82 -5.88
CA GLY A 21 8.15 3.38 -6.33
C GLY A 21 8.31 3.45 -7.85
N GLY A 22 7.29 3.03 -8.60
CA GLY A 22 7.22 3.18 -10.05
C GLY A 22 7.22 4.65 -10.47
N LEU A 23 6.45 5.50 -9.78
CA LEU A 23 6.43 6.94 -10.02
C LEU A 23 7.79 7.59 -9.72
N TRP A 24 8.48 7.16 -8.66
CA TRP A 24 9.84 7.61 -8.34
C TRP A 24 10.81 7.25 -9.46
N LEU A 25 10.82 6.00 -9.93
CA LEU A 25 11.66 5.56 -11.06
C LEU A 25 11.34 6.33 -12.36
N ALA A 26 10.06 6.50 -12.68
CA ALA A 26 9.62 7.27 -13.84
C ALA A 26 10.09 8.73 -13.76
N SER A 27 10.03 9.33 -12.58
CA SER A 27 10.45 10.73 -12.36
C SER A 27 11.96 10.96 -12.53
N VAL A 28 12.77 9.89 -12.59
CA VAL A 28 14.20 9.97 -12.92
C VAL A 28 14.38 10.26 -14.41
N ARG A 29 13.53 9.67 -15.24
CA ARG A 29 13.66 9.74 -16.70
C ARG A 29 12.86 10.88 -17.32
N TRP A 30 11.71 11.20 -16.73
CA TRP A 30 10.77 12.20 -17.21
C TRP A 30 10.51 13.25 -16.14
N TRP A 31 10.24 14.48 -16.59
CA TRP A 31 9.60 15.48 -15.72
C TRP A 31 8.18 15.72 -16.21
N MET A 32 7.26 15.90 -15.27
CA MET A 32 5.86 16.25 -15.52
C MET A 32 5.52 17.48 -14.68
N ARG A 33 4.88 18.46 -15.30
CA ARG A 33 4.33 19.64 -14.65
C ARG A 33 2.86 19.75 -15.02
N TRP A 34 2.03 19.94 -14.02
CA TRP A 34 0.62 20.21 -14.17
C TRP A 34 0.27 21.52 -13.49
N GLU A 35 -0.38 22.40 -14.22
CA GLU A 35 -0.82 23.72 -13.77
C GLU A 35 -2.32 23.86 -13.98
N PRO A 36 -3.14 23.58 -12.95
CA PRO A 36 -4.55 23.96 -12.95
C PRO A 36 -4.74 25.49 -13.03
N ALA A 37 -5.88 25.91 -13.58
CA ALA A 37 -6.27 27.32 -13.71
C ALA A 37 -6.26 28.13 -12.39
N GLN A 38 -6.32 27.46 -11.24
CA GLN A 38 -6.25 28.06 -9.90
C GLN A 38 -4.82 28.45 -9.49
N GLY A 39 -3.87 28.33 -10.42
CA GLY A 39 -2.50 28.74 -10.26
C GLY A 39 -1.60 27.68 -9.63
N HIS A 40 -2.08 26.84 -8.73
CA HIS A 40 -1.24 25.84 -8.08
C HIS A 40 -0.52 24.97 -9.12
N ALA A 41 0.74 24.63 -8.89
CA ALA A 41 1.52 23.78 -9.78
C ALA A 41 1.94 22.52 -9.03
N ILE A 42 1.67 21.37 -9.65
CA ILE A 42 2.20 20.08 -9.21
C ILE A 42 3.32 19.69 -10.17
N MET A 43 4.50 19.42 -9.62
CA MET A 43 5.67 19.06 -10.39
C MET A 43 6.19 17.71 -9.92
N VAL A 44 6.47 16.79 -10.84
CA VAL A 44 7.12 15.52 -10.56
C VAL A 44 8.40 15.47 -11.38
N SER A 45 9.54 15.43 -10.71
CA SER A 45 10.84 15.46 -11.40
C SER A 45 11.98 15.01 -10.48
N ARG A 46 13.01 14.37 -11.03
CA ARG A 46 14.28 14.07 -10.33
C ARG A 46 14.11 13.28 -9.02
N GLY A 47 13.11 12.40 -8.92
CA GLY A 47 12.83 11.66 -7.70
C GLY A 47 12.08 12.44 -6.62
N VAL A 48 11.60 13.65 -6.92
CA VAL A 48 10.86 14.51 -5.98
C VAL A 48 9.50 14.94 -6.55
N ILE A 49 8.55 15.18 -5.64
CA ILE A 49 7.29 15.86 -5.92
C ILE A 49 7.35 17.28 -5.34
N GLY A 50 6.97 18.25 -6.14
CA GLY A 50 6.94 19.67 -5.83
C GLY A 50 5.52 20.20 -5.84
N LEU A 51 5.14 20.91 -4.78
CA LEU A 51 3.93 21.73 -4.75
C LEU A 51 4.36 23.20 -4.76
N GLY A 52 3.92 23.92 -5.79
CA GLY A 52 4.18 25.35 -5.97
C GLY A 52 2.89 26.14 -5.99
N VAL A 53 2.93 27.34 -5.42
CA VAL A 53 1.90 28.37 -5.62
C VAL A 53 2.54 29.43 -6.54
N PRO A 54 1.88 29.85 -7.62
CA PRO A 54 2.44 30.85 -8.51
C PRO A 54 2.27 32.21 -7.88
N VAL A 55 3.27 33.04 -8.05
CA VAL A 55 3.22 34.47 -7.73
C VAL A 55 2.79 35.20 -8.99
N ASN A 56 1.69 34.77 -9.61
CA ASN A 56 1.15 35.50 -10.73
C ASN A 56 0.43 36.75 -10.24
N PRO A 57 0.48 37.87 -10.99
CA PRO A 57 -0.35 39.01 -10.70
C PRO A 57 -1.83 38.61 -10.75
N PRO A 58 -2.69 39.22 -9.90
CA PRO A 58 -4.14 39.00 -9.95
C PRO A 58 -4.65 39.22 -11.38
N GLY A 59 -5.38 38.24 -11.93
CA GLY A 59 -6.00 38.34 -13.26
C GLY A 59 -5.33 37.54 -14.39
N ALA A 60 -4.17 36.94 -14.17
CA ALA A 60 -3.58 36.01 -15.14
C ALA A 60 -4.44 34.73 -15.24
N ARG A 61 -5.25 34.60 -16.30
CA ARG A 61 -5.94 33.35 -16.63
C ARG A 61 -4.93 32.35 -17.18
N MET A 62 -4.52 31.39 -16.35
CA MET A 62 -3.74 30.26 -16.83
C MET A 62 -4.67 29.17 -17.35
N GLY A 63 -4.39 28.66 -18.56
CA GLY A 63 -5.03 27.45 -19.07
C GLY A 63 -4.50 26.21 -18.36
N ASN A 64 -5.31 25.16 -18.29
CA ASN A 64 -4.88 23.86 -17.76
C ASN A 64 -3.77 23.30 -18.66
N THR A 65 -2.52 23.43 -18.21
CA THR A 65 -1.35 23.06 -19.01
C THR A 65 -0.69 21.83 -18.39
N ILE A 66 -0.44 20.81 -19.22
CA ILE A 66 0.37 19.65 -18.86
C ILE A 66 1.61 19.70 -19.74
N THR A 67 2.79 19.77 -19.11
CA THR A 67 4.07 19.74 -19.82
C THR A 67 4.87 18.51 -19.38
N ALA A 68 5.42 17.78 -20.34
CA ALA A 68 6.33 16.67 -20.09
C ALA A 68 7.55 16.77 -21.01
N ALA A 69 8.74 16.50 -20.49
CA ALA A 69 9.94 16.35 -21.32
C ALA A 69 10.93 15.34 -20.73
N ASN A 70 11.91 14.96 -21.54
CA ASN A 70 13.08 14.20 -21.09
C ASN A 70 14.06 15.13 -20.38
N LYS A 71 14.73 14.66 -19.32
CA LYS A 71 15.75 15.43 -18.61
C LYS A 71 17.03 14.63 -18.41
N GLY A 72 18.17 15.28 -18.64
CA GLY A 72 19.52 14.78 -18.35
C GLY A 72 20.10 15.31 -17.03
N GLU A 73 19.25 15.73 -16.09
CA GLU A 73 19.71 16.34 -14.83
C GLU A 73 19.84 15.30 -13.71
N PRO A 74 20.74 15.51 -12.73
CA PRO A 74 21.01 14.53 -11.68
C PRO A 74 19.82 14.37 -10.70
N MET A 75 19.68 13.14 -10.19
CA MET A 75 18.68 12.77 -9.18
C MET A 75 18.86 13.56 -7.87
N ARG A 76 17.74 13.93 -7.24
CA ARG A 76 17.74 14.59 -5.94
C ARG A 76 17.21 13.68 -4.85
N TRP A 77 18.00 13.54 -3.79
CA TRP A 77 17.73 12.60 -2.70
C TRP A 77 17.13 13.24 -1.44
N ARG A 78 17.25 14.57 -1.32
CA ARG A 78 16.87 15.33 -0.12
C ARG A 78 15.72 16.27 -0.43
N ALA A 79 14.91 16.56 0.59
CA ALA A 79 13.95 17.66 0.52
C ALA A 79 14.70 18.99 0.40
N PHE A 80 14.20 19.89 -0.44
CA PHE A 80 14.78 21.22 -0.58
C PHE A 80 13.68 22.23 -0.92
N ARG A 81 13.97 23.49 -0.66
CA ARG A 81 13.09 24.61 -1.03
C ARG A 81 13.79 25.36 -2.15
N THR A 82 13.07 25.60 -3.25
CA THR A 82 13.51 26.58 -4.25
C THR A 82 12.51 27.73 -4.23
N GLY A 83 13.03 28.93 -4.08
CA GLY A 83 12.30 30.15 -4.38
C GLY A 83 12.89 30.73 -5.66
N THR A 84 12.19 30.61 -6.77
CA THR A 84 12.34 31.62 -7.83
C THR A 84 11.39 32.76 -7.50
N TRP A 85 11.62 33.96 -8.05
CA TRP A 85 10.73 35.11 -7.88
C TRP A 85 9.24 34.80 -8.13
N PHE A 86 8.95 33.77 -8.94
CA PHE A 86 7.59 33.37 -9.31
C PHE A 86 7.00 32.17 -8.57
N HIS A 87 7.78 31.40 -7.80
CA HIS A 87 7.27 30.18 -7.14
C HIS A 87 8.01 29.86 -5.83
N ARG A 88 7.26 29.66 -4.75
CA ARG A 88 7.74 29.00 -3.53
C ARG A 88 7.40 27.51 -3.63
N THR A 89 8.36 26.70 -4.06
CA THR A 89 8.14 25.26 -4.26
C THR A 89 8.72 24.44 -3.12
N HIS A 90 7.90 23.57 -2.55
CA HIS A 90 8.32 22.58 -1.55
C HIS A 90 8.55 21.24 -2.22
N TRP A 91 9.81 20.80 -2.29
CA TRP A 91 10.18 19.52 -2.88
C TRP A 91 10.31 18.44 -1.81
N ARG A 92 9.60 17.33 -1.99
CA ARG A 92 9.65 16.14 -1.13
C ARG A 92 10.11 14.93 -1.93
N PRO A 93 11.05 14.12 -1.42
CA PRO A 93 11.42 12.88 -2.10
C PRO A 93 10.23 11.93 -2.24
N LEU A 94 10.01 11.40 -3.44
CA LEU A 94 8.94 10.43 -3.71
C LEU A 94 9.19 9.08 -3.02
N TRP A 95 10.43 8.79 -2.63
CA TRP A 95 10.76 7.61 -1.85
C TRP A 95 10.21 7.67 -0.41
N TRP A 96 9.87 8.85 0.13
CA TRP A 96 9.26 8.97 1.47
C TRP A 96 7.90 8.26 1.53
N PRO A 97 6.92 8.55 0.65
CA PRO A 97 5.69 7.75 0.54
C PRO A 97 5.96 6.26 0.36
N THR A 98 6.87 5.88 -0.56
CA THR A 98 7.20 4.46 -0.80
C THR A 98 7.68 3.76 0.48
N ALA A 99 8.58 4.39 1.23
CA ALA A 99 9.08 3.86 2.49
C ALA A 99 7.97 3.76 3.55
N GLY A 100 7.14 4.80 3.67
CA GLY A 100 6.02 4.84 4.62
C GLY A 100 5.00 3.72 4.35
N PHE A 101 4.58 3.54 3.10
CA PHE A 101 3.65 2.48 2.72
C PHE A 101 4.26 1.08 2.86
N SER A 102 5.55 0.92 2.52
CA SER A 102 6.26 -0.35 2.70
C SER A 102 6.36 -0.75 4.18
N ALA A 103 6.68 0.21 5.05
CA ALA A 103 6.72 0.00 6.50
C ALA A 103 5.34 -0.38 7.04
N ALA A 104 4.29 0.36 6.65
CA ALA A 104 2.91 0.05 7.05
C ALA A 104 2.48 -1.35 6.59
N ALA A 105 2.76 -1.72 5.34
CA ALA A 105 2.52 -3.07 4.83
C ALA A 105 3.25 -4.13 5.66
N GLY A 106 4.54 -3.92 5.94
CA GLY A 106 5.36 -4.81 6.77
C GLY A 106 4.77 -5.02 8.18
N VAL A 107 4.38 -3.94 8.86
CA VAL A 107 3.73 -4.01 10.18
C VAL A 107 2.42 -4.79 10.10
N LEU A 108 1.56 -4.52 9.12
CA LEU A 108 0.29 -5.24 8.94
C LEU A 108 0.53 -6.73 8.66
N PHE A 109 1.54 -7.08 7.86
CA PHE A 109 1.91 -8.47 7.63
C PHE A 109 2.39 -9.16 8.91
N VAL A 110 3.25 -8.51 9.70
CA VAL A 110 3.71 -9.05 10.99
C VAL A 110 2.54 -9.25 11.95
N LEU A 111 1.65 -8.27 12.07
CA LEU A 111 0.44 -8.38 12.91
C LEU A 111 -0.50 -9.50 12.41
N SER A 112 -0.66 -9.64 11.10
CA SER A 112 -1.46 -10.72 10.51
C SER A 112 -0.86 -12.10 10.79
N ARG A 113 0.47 -12.22 10.80
CA ARG A 113 1.20 -13.46 11.11
C ARG A 113 1.14 -13.77 12.59
N ARG A 114 1.33 -12.81 13.49
CA ARG A 114 1.22 -13.01 14.95
C ARG A 114 -0.18 -13.47 15.37
N ARG A 115 -1.22 -13.10 14.61
CA ARG A 115 -2.60 -13.59 14.82
C ARG A 115 -2.83 -15.01 14.32
N ARG A 116 -1.90 -15.58 13.54
CA ARG A 116 -1.82 -17.03 13.40
C ARG A 116 -1.14 -17.48 14.69
N GLY A 117 -1.97 -17.81 15.68
CA GLY A 117 -1.50 -18.63 16.79
C GLY A 117 -0.78 -19.85 16.21
N PRO A 118 0.09 -20.49 16.99
CA PRO A 118 0.72 -21.73 16.56
C PRO A 118 -0.32 -22.69 15.96
N ALA A 119 0.02 -23.44 14.90
CA ALA A 119 -0.91 -24.38 14.29
C ALA A 119 -1.46 -25.42 15.29
N TRP A 120 -0.69 -25.63 16.37
CA TRP A 120 -1.05 -26.49 17.48
C TRP A 120 -1.87 -25.80 18.58
N ALA A 121 -2.10 -24.49 18.54
CA ALA A 121 -2.89 -23.80 19.56
C ALA A 121 -4.34 -23.62 19.09
N CYS A 122 -5.30 -23.90 19.97
CA CYS A 122 -6.71 -23.67 19.71
C CYS A 122 -6.95 -22.19 19.37
N ALA A 123 -7.58 -21.91 18.22
CA ALA A 123 -7.82 -20.54 17.78
C ALA A 123 -8.82 -19.77 18.66
N ALA A 124 -9.62 -20.47 19.47
CA ALA A 124 -10.62 -19.87 20.36
C ALA A 124 -10.03 -19.53 21.74
N CYS A 125 -9.40 -20.50 22.43
CA CYS A 125 -8.91 -20.33 23.80
C CYS A 125 -7.38 -20.32 23.95
N GLY A 126 -6.62 -20.68 22.91
CA GLY A 126 -5.16 -20.75 22.96
C GLY A 126 -4.59 -22.04 23.57
N TYR A 127 -5.43 -23.02 23.94
CA TYR A 127 -4.99 -24.30 24.50
C TYR A 127 -4.08 -25.07 23.54
N ASP A 128 -3.07 -25.74 24.08
CA ASP A 128 -2.12 -26.55 23.31
C ASP A 128 -2.75 -27.88 22.88
N LEU A 129 -2.98 -28.05 21.58
CA LEU A 129 -3.56 -29.24 20.97
C LEU A 129 -2.50 -30.30 20.62
N ARG A 130 -1.22 -30.12 21.00
CA ARG A 130 -0.21 -31.17 20.81
C ARG A 130 -0.58 -32.39 21.65
N GLY A 131 -0.55 -33.57 21.02
CA GLY A 131 -0.90 -34.84 21.66
C GLY A 131 -2.38 -35.20 21.60
N LEU A 132 -3.26 -34.27 21.18
CA LEU A 132 -4.62 -34.60 20.77
C LEU A 132 -4.61 -35.15 19.33
N GLY A 133 -5.44 -36.15 19.06
CA GLY A 133 -5.59 -36.71 17.72
C GLY A 133 -5.95 -35.62 16.70
N ALA A 134 -5.48 -35.76 15.45
CA ALA A 134 -5.79 -34.79 14.40
C ALA A 134 -7.31 -34.60 14.27
N GLY A 135 -7.78 -33.35 14.41
CA GLY A 135 -9.20 -33.01 14.35
C GLY A 135 -9.98 -33.16 15.68
N ALA A 136 -9.33 -33.56 16.77
CA ALA A 136 -9.99 -33.61 18.09
C ALA A 136 -10.48 -32.23 18.52
N ALA A 137 -11.63 -32.20 19.19
CA ALA A 137 -12.16 -30.97 19.78
C ALA A 137 -11.28 -30.49 20.94
N CYS A 138 -11.14 -29.18 21.07
CA CYS A 138 -10.42 -28.59 22.18
C CYS A 138 -11.11 -28.95 23.52
N PRO A 139 -10.41 -29.55 24.50
CA PRO A 139 -11.03 -29.99 25.76
C PRO A 139 -11.56 -28.85 26.62
N GLU A 140 -10.93 -27.66 26.55
CA GLU A 140 -11.33 -26.49 27.34
C GLU A 140 -12.60 -25.80 26.82
N CYS A 141 -12.75 -25.68 25.49
CA CYS A 141 -13.78 -24.83 24.89
C CYS A 141 -14.71 -25.55 23.92
N GLY A 142 -14.48 -26.85 23.67
CA GLY A 142 -15.23 -27.65 22.68
C GLY A 142 -15.03 -27.22 21.23
N GLY A 143 -14.18 -26.23 20.95
CA GLY A 143 -13.92 -25.73 19.61
C GLY A 143 -13.21 -26.78 18.76
N GLY A 144 -13.93 -27.40 17.83
CA GLY A 144 -13.38 -28.34 16.85
C GLY A 144 -12.37 -27.64 15.96
N GLY A 145 -11.18 -28.23 15.80
CA GLY A 145 -10.19 -27.78 14.82
C GLY A 145 -10.88 -27.59 13.46
N ALA A 146 -10.89 -26.35 12.97
CA ALA A 146 -11.78 -25.87 11.90
C ALA A 146 -11.56 -26.50 10.50
N GLU A 147 -10.82 -27.61 10.39
CA GLU A 147 -10.44 -28.22 9.11
C GLU A 147 -11.18 -29.53 8.78
N GLY A 148 -11.90 -30.15 9.73
CA GLY A 148 -12.57 -31.44 9.49
C GLY A 148 -13.79 -31.39 8.56
N THR A 149 -14.57 -30.30 8.57
CA THR A 149 -15.90 -30.29 7.93
C THR A 149 -15.91 -29.86 6.45
N GLN A 150 -14.83 -29.28 5.92
CA GLN A 150 -14.77 -28.89 4.50
C GLN A 150 -14.41 -30.05 3.58
N SER A 151 -13.64 -31.03 4.05
CA SER A 151 -13.30 -32.23 3.26
C SER A 151 -14.52 -33.12 3.02
N GLU A 152 -15.40 -33.23 4.02
CA GLU A 152 -16.59 -34.09 3.94
C GLU A 152 -17.71 -33.50 3.07
N ARG A 153 -17.87 -32.16 3.07
CA ARG A 153 -18.80 -31.48 2.13
C ARG A 153 -18.33 -31.51 0.68
N ARG A 154 -17.02 -31.50 0.42
CA ARG A 154 -16.49 -31.61 -0.95
C ARG A 154 -16.64 -33.02 -1.53
N ALA A 155 -16.73 -34.05 -0.68
CA ALA A 155 -17.01 -35.40 -1.12
C ALA A 155 -18.49 -35.57 -1.50
N THR A 156 -19.41 -34.89 -0.81
CA THR A 156 -20.85 -34.97 -1.09
C THR A 156 -21.26 -34.17 -2.33
N ASP A 157 -20.65 -33.01 -2.60
CA ASP A 157 -20.98 -32.21 -3.79
C ASP A 157 -20.54 -32.84 -5.14
N ARG A 158 -19.59 -33.78 -5.15
CA ARG A 158 -19.16 -34.46 -6.40
C ARG A 158 -20.07 -35.62 -6.82
N GLN A 159 -21.00 -36.06 -5.96
CA GLN A 159 -21.81 -37.25 -6.22
C GLN A 159 -23.15 -36.93 -6.92
N GLY A 160 -23.48 -35.64 -7.16
CA GLY A 160 -24.80 -35.21 -7.66
C GLY A 160 -24.93 -34.94 -9.16
N ASP A 161 -23.85 -34.94 -9.95
CA ASP A 161 -23.84 -34.47 -11.35
C ASP A 161 -23.95 -35.60 -12.42
N SER A 162 -24.44 -36.78 -12.05
CA SER A 162 -24.49 -37.94 -12.96
C SER A 162 -25.90 -38.43 -13.30
N HIS A 163 -26.82 -37.53 -13.63
CA HIS A 163 -28.15 -37.87 -14.15
C HIS A 163 -28.53 -37.04 -15.37
#